data_AF-A0A379FY32-F1
#
_entry.id   AF-A0A379FY32-F1
#
_cell.length_a   1.000
_cell.length_b   1.000
_cell.length_c   1.000
_cell.angle_alpha   90.00
_cell.angle_beta   90.00
_cell.angle_gamma   90.00
#
_symmetry.space_group_name_H-M   'P 1'
#
loop_
_entity.id
_entity.type
_entity.pdbx_description
1 polymer ?
#
loop_
_entity_poly.entity_id
_entity_poly.type
_entity_poly.pdbx_seq_one_letter_code
_entity_poly.pdbx_strand_id
1 'polypeptide(L)'
;MILDPKDGVYISGTAFAIQRHVDEDSKAVQWRLLQINKMARCYELVCCHSDPWLLAIELTSYHVNRVKGKGIKSLDVYRKTVDIISRRCETAINALRPETLGGALNV
;
A
#
# COMPACT_ATOMS: atom_id res chain seq x y z
N MET A 1 12.52 -15.80 -9.63
CA MET A 1 11.70 -14.66 -10.08
C MET A 1 11.49 -13.75 -8.88
N ILE A 2 12.17 -12.60 -8.87
CA ILE A 2 12.04 -11.59 -7.81
C ILE A 2 10.67 -10.95 -8.05
N LEU A 3 9.69 -11.21 -7.20
CA LEU A 3 8.43 -10.46 -7.26
C LEU A 3 8.69 -9.10 -6.64
N ASP A 4 9.26 -8.21 -7.44
CA ASP A 4 8.90 -6.81 -7.32
C ASP A 4 7.41 -6.74 -7.74
N PRO A 5 6.52 -6.05 -7.01
CA PRO A 5 5.31 -5.57 -7.66
C PRO A 5 5.80 -4.69 -8.80
N LYS A 6 5.80 -5.22 -10.04
CA LYS A 6 6.45 -4.60 -11.22
C LYS A 6 6.16 -3.11 -11.38
N ASP A 7 5.05 -2.63 -10.81
CA ASP A 7 4.59 -1.25 -10.78
C ASP A 7 3.98 -0.83 -9.42
N GLY A 8 4.50 -1.35 -8.30
CA GLY A 8 3.99 -1.06 -6.94
C GLY A 8 5.07 -0.62 -5.96
N VAL A 9 4.64 -0.07 -4.83
CA VAL A 9 5.52 0.45 -3.76
C VAL A 9 5.34 -0.40 -2.51
N TYR A 10 6.43 -1.01 -2.05
CA TYR A 10 6.48 -1.71 -0.77
C TYR A 10 6.40 -0.72 0.41
N ILE A 11 5.53 -1.00 1.37
CA ILE A 11 5.39 -0.17 2.57
C ILE A 11 6.35 -0.69 3.64
N SER A 12 7.46 0.03 3.81
CA SER A 12 8.52 -0.31 4.76
C SER A 12 7.98 -0.62 6.15
N GLY A 13 8.56 -1.64 6.80
CA GLY A 13 8.14 -2.11 8.12
C GLY A 13 6.83 -2.91 8.13
N THR A 14 6.25 -3.20 6.97
CA THR A 14 5.02 -4.00 6.85
C THR A 14 5.21 -5.22 5.96
N ALA A 15 4.16 -6.04 5.83
CA ALA A 15 4.12 -7.14 4.88
C ALA A 15 3.44 -6.75 3.56
N PHE A 16 3.17 -5.47 3.34
CA PHE A 16 2.25 -4.99 2.32
C PHE A 16 2.94 -4.11 1.27
N ALA A 17 2.35 -4.09 0.07
CA ALA A 17 2.69 -3.17 -1.00
C ALA A 17 1.40 -2.58 -1.59
N ILE A 18 1.49 -1.35 -2.10
CA ILE A 18 0.41 -0.68 -2.82
C ILE A 18 0.77 -0.69 -4.30
N GLN A 19 -0.16 -1.07 -5.16
CA GLN A 19 0.03 -1.02 -6.61
C GLN A 19 -1.08 -0.20 -7.25
N ARG A 20 -0.72 0.67 -8.19
CA ARG A 20 -1.67 1.28 -9.12
C ARG A 20 -1.71 0.44 -10.38
N HIS A 21 -2.89 -0.01 -10.76
CA HIS A 21 -3.11 -0.84 -11.94
C HIS A 21 -4.15 -0.18 -12.83
N VAL A 22 -3.90 -0.16 -14.15
CA VAL A 22 -4.89 0.26 -15.13
C VAL A 22 -5.44 -1.00 -15.77
N ASP A 23 -6.74 -1.24 -15.59
CA ASP A 23 -7.42 -2.36 -16.19
C ASP A 23 -7.41 -2.24 -17.72
N GLU A 24 -6.98 -3.29 -18.41
CA GLU A 24 -6.74 -3.22 -19.86
C GLU A 24 -8.03 -3.07 -20.66
N ASP A 25 -9.14 -3.64 -20.17
CA ASP A 25 -10.43 -3.65 -20.85
C ASP A 25 -11.22 -2.36 -20.60
N SER A 26 -11.39 -2.00 -19.33
CA SER A 26 -12.20 -0.85 -18.92
C SER A 26 -11.45 0.47 -18.90
N LYS A 27 -10.10 0.43 -18.97
CA LYS A 27 -9.19 1.57 -18.73
C LYS A 27 -9.36 2.20 -17.34
N ALA A 28 -10.11 1.56 -16.44
CA ALA A 28 -10.32 2.06 -15.09
C ALA A 28 -9.03 1.92 -14.26
N VAL A 29 -8.72 2.97 -13.49
CA VAL A 29 -7.64 2.91 -12.50
C VAL A 29 -8.14 2.14 -11.29
N GLN A 30 -7.46 1.05 -10.97
CA GLN A 30 -7.64 0.29 -9.76
C GLN A 30 -6.40 0.39 -8.89
N TRP A 31 -6.62 0.50 -7.60
CA TRP A 31 -5.57 0.42 -6.62
C TRP A 31 -5.65 -0.91 -5.90
N ARG A 32 -4.51 -1.57 -5.70
CA ARG A 32 -4.41 -2.92 -5.15
C ARG A 32 -3.55 -2.93 -3.90
N LEU A 33 -4.05 -3.55 -2.83
CA LEU A 33 -3.25 -3.90 -1.66
C LEU A 33 -2.73 -5.31 -1.87
N LEU A 34 -1.41 -5.45 -1.88
CA LEU A 34 -0.74 -6.73 -2.01
C LEU A 34 -0.07 -7.09 -0.68
N GLN A 35 -0.06 -8.37 -0.32
CA GLN A 35 0.66 -8.87 0.84
C GLN A 35 1.69 -9.93 0.42
N ILE A 36 2.88 -9.88 1.00
CA ILE A 36 3.90 -10.91 0.80
C ILE A 36 3.46 -12.24 1.43
N ASN A 37 3.32 -13.26 0.60
CA ASN A 37 3.27 -14.66 1.03
C ASN A 37 4.68 -15.23 1.01
N LYS A 38 5.25 -15.41 2.21
CA LYS A 38 6.61 -15.93 2.36
C LYS A 38 6.76 -17.41 1.96
N MET A 39 5.69 -18.20 2.09
CA MET A 39 5.70 -19.62 1.77
C MET A 39 5.70 -19.82 0.25
N ALA A 40 4.77 -19.16 -0.44
CA ALA A 40 4.67 -19.18 -1.89
C ALA A 40 5.70 -18.26 -2.59
N ARG A 41 6.46 -17.49 -1.81
CA ARG A 41 7.44 -16.49 -2.27
C ARG A 41 6.84 -15.57 -3.32
N CYS A 42 5.61 -15.08 -3.11
CA CYS A 42 4.89 -14.22 -4.03
C CYS A 42 4.14 -13.10 -3.30
N TYR A 43 3.58 -12.15 -4.05
CA TYR A 43 2.60 -11.21 -3.55
C TYR A 43 1.20 -11.72 -3.87
N GLU A 44 0.31 -11.68 -2.89
CA GLU A 44 -1.11 -12.04 -3.02
C GLU A 44 -1.97 -10.79 -2.90
N LEU A 45 -3.05 -10.73 -3.68
CA LEU A 45 -4.02 -9.64 -3.62
C LEU A 45 -4.83 -9.76 -2.32
N VAL A 46 -4.84 -8.69 -1.52
CA VAL A 46 -5.66 -8.57 -0.30
C VAL A 46 -6.99 -7.93 -0.64
N CYS A 47 -6.96 -6.77 -1.29
CA CYS A 47 -8.15 -6.04 -1.72
C CYS A 47 -7.84 -5.09 -2.88
N CYS A 48 -8.89 -4.62 -3.54
CA CYS A 48 -8.83 -3.61 -4.58
C CYS A 48 -9.88 -2.51 -4.34
N HIS A 49 -9.50 -1.26 -4.63
CA HIS A 49 -10.37 -0.10 -4.51
C HIS A 49 -10.15 0.87 -5.67
N SER A 50 -11.18 1.65 -6.02
CA SER A 50 -11.06 2.81 -6.91
C SER A 50 -10.39 4.00 -6.21
N ASP A 51 -10.59 4.14 -4.89
CA ASP A 51 -9.97 5.16 -4.06
C ASP A 51 -8.73 4.61 -3.32
N PRO A 52 -7.52 5.14 -3.55
CA PRO A 52 -6.32 4.70 -2.86
C PRO A 52 -6.33 4.99 -1.36
N TRP A 53 -7.11 5.96 -0.89
CA TRP A 53 -7.15 6.29 0.54
C TRP A 53 -7.83 5.20 1.36
N LEU A 54 -8.79 4.47 0.76
CA LEU A 54 -9.35 3.27 1.36
C LEU A 54 -8.29 2.19 1.57
N LEU A 55 -7.35 2.02 0.63
CA LEU A 55 -6.23 1.08 0.82
C LEU A 55 -5.30 1.49 1.95
N ALA A 56 -5.02 2.78 2.10
CA ALA A 56 -4.19 3.27 3.20
C ALA A 56 -4.84 2.93 4.55
N ILE A 57 -6.16 3.09 4.67
CA ILE A 57 -6.94 2.75 5.86
C ILE A 57 -6.91 1.23 6.12
N GLU A 58 -7.18 0.42 5.10
CA GLU A 58 -7.16 -1.05 5.18
C GLU A 58 -5.78 -1.56 5.59
N LEU A 59 -4.73 -1.14 4.89
CA LEU A 59 -3.35 -1.52 5.18
C LEU A 59 -2.97 -1.17 6.63
N THR A 60 -3.28 0.05 7.07
CA THR A 60 -2.99 0.50 8.44
C THR A 60 -3.71 -0.39 9.45
N SER A 61 -4.99 -0.69 9.21
CA SER A 61 -5.80 -1.56 10.06
C SER A 61 -5.25 -2.98 10.12
N TYR A 62 -4.93 -3.58 8.98
CA TYR A 62 -4.32 -4.92 8.90
C TYR A 62 -2.97 -4.97 9.63
N HIS A 63 -2.09 -3.98 9.40
CA HIS A 63 -0.80 -3.92 10.05
C HIS A 63 -0.94 -3.84 11.57
N VAL A 64 -1.73 -2.89 12.06
CA VAL A 64 -1.98 -2.67 13.48
C VAL A 64 -2.54 -3.93 14.14
N ASN A 65 -3.54 -4.58 13.53
CA ASN A 65 -4.11 -5.82 14.05
C ASN A 65 -3.06 -6.94 14.12
N ARG A 66 -2.17 -7.03 13.13
CA ARG A 66 -1.11 -8.04 13.09
C ARG A 66 -0.04 -7.85 14.17
N VAL A 67 0.28 -6.60 14.52
CA VAL A 67 1.33 -6.30 15.51
C VAL A 67 0.80 -5.99 16.92
N LYS A 68 -0.53 -5.93 17.08
CA LYS A 68 -1.21 -5.76 18.37
C LYS A 68 -0.77 -6.86 19.34
N GLY A 69 -0.48 -6.47 20.59
CA GLY A 69 -0.04 -7.39 21.65
C GLY A 69 1.43 -7.84 21.54
N LYS A 70 2.09 -7.67 20.38
CA LYS A 70 3.52 -7.95 20.21
C LYS A 70 4.34 -6.66 20.27
N GLY A 71 4.05 -5.73 19.37
CA GLY A 71 4.72 -4.43 19.27
C GLY A 71 3.91 -3.28 19.88
N ILE A 72 2.58 -3.31 19.73
CA ILE A 72 1.69 -2.29 20.30
C ILE A 72 1.25 -2.72 21.70
N LYS A 73 1.82 -2.10 22.73
CA LYS A 73 1.55 -2.38 24.15
C LYS A 73 0.90 -1.20 24.90
N SER A 74 0.74 -0.06 24.26
CA SER A 74 0.07 1.12 24.83
C SER A 74 -0.64 1.92 23.75
N LEU A 75 -1.55 2.81 24.17
CA LEU A 75 -2.27 3.71 23.26
C LEU A 75 -1.33 4.69 22.55
N ASP A 76 -0.27 5.15 23.22
CA ASP A 76 0.75 6.01 22.60
C ASP A 76 1.47 5.30 21.45
N VAL A 77 1.89 4.05 21.67
CA VAL A 77 2.53 3.24 20.63
C VAL A 77 1.56 2.97 19.48
N TYR A 78 0.29 2.68 19.77
CA TYR A 78 -0.75 2.54 18.74
C TYR A 78 -0.84 3.78 17.85
N ARG A 79 -0.97 4.97 18.45
CA ARG A 79 -1.09 6.24 17.71
C ARG A 79 0.13 6.49 16.84
N LYS A 80 1.34 6.28 17.37
CA LYS A 80 2.59 6.40 16.62
C LYS A 80 2.67 5.40 15.47
N THR A 81 2.27 4.15 15.68
CA THR A 81 2.24 3.14 14.61
C THR A 81 1.27 3.54 13.50
N VAL A 82 0.05 3.97 13.85
CA VAL A 82 -0.94 4.44 12.86
C VAL A 82 -0.40 5.61 12.05
N ASP A 83 0.16 6.63 12.70
CA ASP A 83 0.71 7.83 12.03
C ASP A 83 1.90 7.50 11.11
N ILE A 84 2.83 6.65 11.55
CA ILE A 84 3.98 6.24 10.72
C ILE A 84 3.52 5.48 9.47
N ILE A 85 2.58 4.53 9.64
CA ILE A 85 2.11 3.72 8.52
C ILE A 85 1.25 4.55 7.57
N SER A 86 0.36 5.41 8.06
CA SER A 86 -0.48 6.26 7.21
C SER A 86 0.37 7.21 6.36
N ARG A 87 1.41 7.86 6.91
CA ARG A 87 2.33 8.72 6.15
C ARG A 87 3.10 7.97 5.06
N ARG A 88 3.51 6.73 5.36
CA ARG A 88 4.18 5.87 4.36
C ARG A 88 3.22 5.50 3.22
N CYS A 89 1.97 5.18 3.54
CA CYS A 89 0.95 4.93 2.53
C CYS A 89 0.70 6.18 1.67
N GLU A 90 0.56 7.35 2.28
CA GLU A 90 0.40 8.62 1.57
C GLU A 90 1.57 8.90 0.61
N THR A 91 2.80 8.74 1.10
CA THR A 91 4.00 8.88 0.27
C THR A 91 3.99 7.91 -0.92
N ALA A 92 3.64 6.64 -0.67
CA ALA A 92 3.57 5.62 -1.71
C ALA A 92 2.48 5.92 -2.76
N ILE A 93 1.29 6.33 -2.32
CA ILE A 93 0.17 6.70 -3.19
C ILE A 93 0.56 7.90 -4.07
N ASN A 94 1.17 8.93 -3.49
CA ASN A 94 1.64 10.10 -4.23
C ASN A 94 2.77 9.76 -5.21
N ALA A 95 3.65 8.80 -4.89
CA ALA A 95 4.66 8.32 -5.82
C ALA A 95 4.07 7.54 -7.01
N LEU A 96 2.95 6.84 -6.79
CA LEU A 96 2.26 6.05 -7.82
C LEU A 96 1.27 6.86 -8.66
N ARG A 97 0.99 8.12 -8.28
CA ARG A 97 0.14 9.04 -9.03
C ARG A 97 1.03 9.81 -10.02
N PRO A 98 0.90 9.58 -11.35
CA PRO A 98 1.68 10.33 -12.34
C PRO A 98 1.38 11.83 -12.30
N GLU A 99 0.17 12.19 -11.89
CA GLU A 99 -0.32 13.57 -11.80
C GLU A 99 0.37 14.39 -10.69
N THR A 100 0.86 13.73 -9.65
CA THR A 100 1.55 14.38 -8.52
C THR A 100 3.06 14.49 -8.72
N LEU A 101 3.62 13.90 -9.79
CA LEU A 101 5.04 14.00 -10.15
C LEU A 101 5.36 15.20 -11.08
N GLY A 102 4.33 15.96 -11.47
CA GLY A 102 4.47 17.24 -12.16
C GLY A 102 4.33 17.15 -13.67
N GLY A 103 3.33 17.84 -14.21
CA GLY A 103 3.53 18.91 -15.21
C GLY A 103 4.29 18.64 -16.51
N ALA A 104 4.69 17.41 -16.85
CA ALA A 104 5.13 17.06 -18.20
C ALA A 104 3.89 16.73 -19.05
N LEU A 105 3.08 17.77 -19.24
CA LEU A 105 2.34 17.93 -20.49
C LEU A 105 3.38 17.89 -21.60
N ASN A 106 3.40 16.81 -22.38
CA ASN A 106 4.06 16.86 -23.68
C ASN A 106 3.23 17.77 -24.58
N VAL A 107 3.78 18.97 -24.76
CA VAL A 107 3.71 19.80 -25.97
C VAL A 107 4.10 18.95 -27.19
#